data_AF-A0ABD3XPW0-F1
#
_entry.id   AF-A0ABD3XPW0-F1
#
_cell.length_a   1.000
_cell.length_b   1.000
_cell.length_c   1.000
_cell.angle_alpha   90.00
_cell.angle_beta   90.00
_cell.angle_gamma   90.00
#
_symmetry.space_group_name_H-M   'P 1'
#
loop_
_entity.id
_entity.type
_entity.pdbx_description
1 polymer ?
#
loop_
_entity_poly.entity_id
_entity_poly.type
_entity_poly.pdbx_seq_one_letter_code
_entity_poly.pdbx_strand_id
1 'polypeptide(L)'
;MGALEGGGRFILVLVNGILSLAGIGLLIIGCIAKWGEQLTDQYLSEIYKTFQSAASSINTNVDVSNFNIADVLNDVFIALIVLGGFFLLFGIFGCIGATCKVKGALIIYSGVLIFIIVAELVCVILLFTIREKVDGWLKDPMKRQLREKYSGLNGTDTVTLTWNLLMTNLHCCGVDNHQDFNHIAGNITLPEACCLNTLPCSSATANSSKGCYAAVEDWLNKHLDIVIGTLGGICGLEVVLLFLSCLTFCATRRSRKTEDNQDGMNEVKYENKKERTDAMGTTIPS
;
A
#
# COMPACT_ATOMS: atom_id res chain seq x y z
N MET A 1 -16.46 -14.55 -29.81
CA MET A 1 -16.30 -14.68 -28.33
C MET A 1 -14.90 -15.11 -27.91
N GLY A 2 -14.22 -16.04 -28.61
CA GLY A 2 -12.88 -16.51 -28.21
C GLY A 2 -11.76 -15.45 -28.19
N ALA A 3 -11.78 -14.47 -29.10
CA ALA A 3 -10.75 -13.41 -29.14
C ALA A 3 -10.82 -12.43 -27.94
N LEU A 4 -12.04 -12.12 -27.47
CA LEU A 4 -12.24 -11.26 -26.29
C LEU A 4 -11.82 -11.97 -25.00
N GLU A 5 -12.03 -13.29 -24.94
CA GLU A 5 -11.62 -14.12 -23.80
C GLU A 5 -10.10 -14.31 -23.73
N GLY A 6 -9.44 -14.50 -24.88
CA GLY A 6 -7.99 -14.55 -24.98
C GLY A 6 -7.32 -13.20 -24.66
N GLY A 7 -7.85 -12.11 -25.21
CA GLY A 7 -7.35 -10.76 -24.98
C GLY A 7 -7.45 -10.34 -23.51
N GLY A 8 -8.57 -10.61 -22.85
CA GLY A 8 -8.75 -10.30 -21.43
C GLY A 8 -7.77 -11.03 -20.51
N ARG A 9 -7.50 -12.32 -20.78
CA ARG A 9 -6.48 -13.08 -20.04
C ARG A 9 -5.08 -12.49 -20.24
N PHE A 10 -4.73 -12.12 -21.47
CA PHE A 10 -3.44 -11.53 -21.78
C PHE A 10 -3.23 -10.21 -21.02
N ILE A 11 -4.22 -9.32 -21.02
CA ILE A 11 -4.15 -8.05 -20.28
C ILE A 11 -3.99 -8.29 -18.78
N LEU A 12 -4.76 -9.22 -18.21
CA LEU A 12 -4.70 -9.53 -16.77
C LEU A 12 -3.33 -10.07 -16.38
N VAL A 13 -2.73 -10.93 -17.21
CA VAL A 13 -1.36 -11.44 -17.00
C VAL A 13 -0.31 -10.35 -17.17
N LEU A 14 -0.47 -9.46 -18.17
CA LEU A 14 0.46 -8.37 -18.42
C LEU A 14 0.53 -7.42 -17.22
N VAL A 15 -0.63 -6.93 -16.75
CA VAL A 15 -0.70 -5.97 -15.63
C VAL A 15 -0.20 -6.60 -14.33
N ASN A 16 -0.63 -7.82 -14.02
CA ASN A 16 -0.18 -8.51 -12.81
C ASN A 16 1.29 -8.96 -12.89
N GLY A 17 1.81 -9.20 -14.10
CA GLY A 17 3.23 -9.44 -14.34
C GLY A 17 4.06 -8.21 -14.03
N ILE A 18 3.64 -7.03 -14.50
CA ILE A 18 4.29 -5.74 -14.18
C ILE A 18 4.24 -5.50 -12.66
N LEU A 19 3.08 -5.73 -12.02
CA LEU A 19 2.94 -5.60 -10.57
C LEU A 19 3.86 -6.54 -9.80
N SER A 20 3.99 -7.79 -10.26
CA SER A 20 4.90 -8.77 -9.67
C SER A 20 6.36 -8.34 -9.80
N LEU A 21 6.76 -7.82 -10.97
CA LEU A 21 8.11 -7.29 -11.19
C LEU A 21 8.40 -6.08 -10.30
N ALA A 22 7.44 -5.17 -10.13
CA ALA A 22 7.54 -4.07 -9.19
C ALA A 22 7.69 -4.57 -7.74
N GLY A 23 6.90 -5.57 -7.34
CA GLY A 23 7.01 -6.22 -6.02
C GLY A 23 8.38 -6.85 -5.77
N ILE A 24 8.94 -7.54 -6.77
CA ILE A 24 10.32 -8.09 -6.71
C ILE A 24 11.33 -6.96 -6.55
N GLY A 25 11.19 -5.86 -7.30
CA GLY A 25 12.05 -4.69 -7.16
C GLY A 25 12.03 -4.11 -5.75
N LEU A 26 10.84 -3.92 -5.17
CA LEU A 26 10.69 -3.44 -3.79
C LEU A 26 11.27 -4.41 -2.76
N LEU A 27 11.08 -5.71 -2.94
CA LEU A 27 11.69 -6.74 -2.09
C LEU A 27 13.22 -6.70 -2.15
N ILE A 28 13.80 -6.62 -3.34
CA ILE A 28 15.26 -6.56 -3.52
C ILE A 28 15.80 -5.30 -2.86
N ILE A 29 15.20 -4.13 -3.14
CA ILE A 29 15.60 -2.86 -2.54
C ILE A 29 15.49 -2.93 -1.01
N GLY A 30 14.37 -3.43 -0.48
CA GLY A 30 14.14 -3.56 0.96
C GLY A 30 15.11 -4.53 1.63
N CYS A 31 15.38 -5.70 1.02
CA CYS A 31 16.35 -6.66 1.54
C CYS A 31 17.79 -6.15 1.50
N ILE A 32 18.19 -5.48 0.41
CA ILE A 32 19.50 -4.83 0.32
C ILE A 32 19.60 -3.72 1.37
N ALA A 33 18.57 -2.91 1.55
CA ALA A 33 18.60 -1.85 2.54
C ALA A 33 18.64 -2.38 3.98
N LYS A 34 17.96 -3.50 4.26
CA LYS A 34 17.87 -4.13 5.59
C LYS A 34 19.12 -4.94 5.98
N TRP A 35 19.62 -5.77 5.07
CA TRP A 35 20.71 -6.73 5.34
C TRP A 35 21.98 -6.43 4.56
N GLY A 36 21.97 -5.44 3.68
CA GLY A 36 23.16 -5.00 2.95
C GLY A 36 24.27 -4.46 3.85
N GLU A 37 24.03 -4.25 5.14
CA GLU A 37 25.10 -3.98 6.12
C GLU A 37 26.17 -5.11 6.13
N GLN A 38 25.79 -6.37 5.84
CA GLN A 38 26.74 -7.48 5.67
C GLN A 38 27.47 -7.51 4.31
N LEU A 39 27.09 -6.65 3.36
CA LEU A 39 27.62 -6.61 1.98
C LEU A 39 28.23 -5.25 1.59
N THR A 40 27.98 -4.17 2.32
CA THR A 40 28.24 -2.80 1.82
C THR A 40 28.70 -1.80 2.90
N ASP A 41 29.93 -1.95 3.39
CA ASP A 41 30.68 -0.84 3.99
C ASP A 41 30.93 0.31 2.97
N GLN A 42 30.90 0.02 1.66
CA GLN A 42 31.14 1.02 0.62
C GLN A 42 29.92 1.90 0.26
N TYR A 43 28.69 1.36 0.18
CA TYR A 43 27.52 2.11 -0.34
C TYR A 43 26.73 2.88 0.75
N LEU A 44 26.70 2.40 1.99
CA LEU A 44 26.06 3.11 3.11
C LEU A 44 26.71 4.49 3.36
N SER A 45 28.02 4.60 3.11
CA SER A 45 28.76 5.86 3.24
C SER A 45 28.35 6.92 2.22
N GLU A 46 27.94 6.53 1.01
CA GLU A 46 27.47 7.43 -0.05
C GLU A 46 26.02 7.90 0.21
N ILE A 47 25.15 6.99 0.65
CA ILE A 47 23.75 7.32 1.00
C ILE A 47 23.71 8.23 2.23
N TYR A 48 24.50 7.94 3.27
CA TYR A 48 24.62 8.78 4.45
C TYR A 48 25.20 10.17 4.09
N LYS A 49 26.21 10.25 3.22
CA LYS A 49 26.75 11.53 2.73
C LYS A 49 25.74 12.31 1.87
N THR A 50 24.92 11.63 1.07
CA THR A 50 23.88 12.28 0.25
C THR A 50 22.77 12.84 1.13
N PHE A 51 22.32 12.06 2.12
CA PHE A 51 21.36 12.53 3.11
C PHE A 51 21.94 13.67 3.97
N GLN A 52 23.20 13.55 4.39
CA GLN A 52 23.88 14.56 5.19
C GLN A 52 24.16 15.84 4.40
N SER A 53 24.51 15.77 3.11
CA SER A 53 24.68 16.94 2.25
C SER A 53 23.35 17.63 1.93
N ALA A 54 22.25 16.88 1.82
CA ALA A 54 20.91 17.46 1.77
C ALA A 54 20.55 18.14 3.11
N ALA A 55 20.92 17.54 4.25
CA ALA A 55 20.73 18.13 5.58
C ALA A 55 21.57 19.41 5.80
N SER A 56 22.81 19.45 5.31
CA SER A 56 23.72 20.61 5.39
C SER A 56 23.33 21.79 4.50
N SER A 57 22.40 21.60 3.55
CA SER A 57 21.83 22.71 2.75
C SER A 57 20.83 23.56 3.55
N ILE A 58 20.47 23.09 4.75
CA ILE A 58 19.70 23.81 5.75
C ILE A 58 20.73 24.49 6.68
N ASN A 59 20.78 25.82 6.66
CA ASN A 59 21.75 26.63 7.42
C ASN A 59 21.40 26.67 8.93
N THR A 60 21.38 25.52 9.58
CA THR A 60 21.18 25.38 11.02
C THR A 60 22.24 24.44 11.59
N ASN A 61 22.82 24.83 12.73
CA ASN A 61 23.74 23.99 13.51
C ASN A 61 22.96 22.83 14.16
N VAL A 62 22.41 21.94 13.34
CA VAL A 62 21.71 20.75 13.81
C VAL A 62 22.77 19.74 14.22
N ASP A 63 22.84 19.47 15.52
CA ASP A 63 23.63 18.37 16.05
C ASP A 63 22.97 17.03 15.68
N VAL A 64 23.30 16.52 14.50
CA VAL A 64 22.77 15.25 13.95
C VAL A 64 23.32 14.02 14.70
N SER A 65 24.22 14.21 15.66
CA SER A 65 24.90 13.11 16.36
C SER A 65 23.99 12.30 17.30
N ASN A 66 22.82 12.84 17.69
CA ASN A 66 21.82 12.16 18.53
C ASN A 66 20.59 11.66 17.75
N PHE A 67 20.58 11.77 16.42
CA PHE A 67 19.46 11.31 15.59
C PHE A 67 19.66 9.83 15.23
N ASN A 68 18.86 8.93 15.81
CA ASN A 68 18.93 7.49 15.49
C ASN A 68 18.20 7.20 14.16
N ILE A 69 18.74 7.74 13.07
CA ILE A 69 18.31 7.52 11.68
C ILE A 69 18.14 6.02 11.39
N ALA A 70 18.96 5.20 12.03
CA ALA A 70 18.97 3.76 11.88
C ALA A 70 17.61 3.12 12.19
N ASP A 71 16.85 3.59 13.19
CA ASP A 71 15.56 2.99 13.57
C ASP A 71 14.47 3.30 12.54
N VAL A 72 14.37 4.56 12.12
CA VAL A 72 13.42 4.98 11.08
C VAL A 72 13.71 4.28 9.76
N LEU A 73 14.98 4.24 9.35
CA LEU A 73 15.38 3.54 8.14
C LEU A 73 15.03 2.05 8.24
N ASN A 74 15.26 1.43 9.40
CA ASN A 74 14.88 0.05 9.64
C ASN A 74 13.37 -0.20 9.46
N ASP A 75 12.52 0.69 9.97
CA ASP A 75 11.05 0.61 9.79
C ASP A 75 10.67 0.75 8.31
N VAL A 76 11.25 1.73 7.62
CA VAL A 76 11.01 1.95 6.18
C VAL A 76 11.45 0.74 5.37
N PHE A 77 12.60 0.14 5.67
CA PHE A 77 13.10 -1.04 4.95
C PHE A 77 12.21 -2.26 5.18
N ILE A 78 11.72 -2.47 6.40
CA ILE A 78 10.74 -3.53 6.70
C ILE A 78 9.45 -3.29 5.90
N ALA A 79 8.96 -2.05 5.87
CA ALA A 79 7.74 -1.71 5.12
C ALA A 79 7.90 -2.00 3.61
N LEU A 80 9.06 -1.68 3.01
CA LEU A 80 9.36 -2.01 1.62
C LEU A 80 9.33 -3.53 1.35
N ILE A 81 9.89 -4.33 2.27
CA ILE A 81 9.86 -5.80 2.17
C ILE A 81 8.43 -6.32 2.24
N VAL A 82 7.65 -5.88 3.23
CA VAL A 82 6.26 -6.34 3.43
C VAL A 82 5.38 -5.96 2.23
N LEU A 83 5.48 -4.71 1.77
CA LEU A 83 4.70 -4.21 0.64
C LEU A 83 5.11 -4.88 -0.68
N GLY A 84 6.41 -5.05 -0.91
CA GLY A 84 6.93 -5.76 -2.07
C GLY A 84 6.47 -7.22 -2.10
N GLY A 85 6.52 -7.91 -0.95
CA GLY A 85 6.02 -9.27 -0.78
C GLY A 85 4.53 -9.39 -1.06
N PHE A 86 3.74 -8.44 -0.55
CA PHE A 86 2.31 -8.37 -0.83
C PHE A 86 2.03 -8.22 -2.33
N PHE A 87 2.65 -7.26 -3.02
CA PHE A 87 2.45 -7.06 -4.46
C PHE A 87 2.93 -8.23 -5.31
N LEU A 88 4.03 -8.88 -4.91
CA LEU A 88 4.51 -10.09 -5.58
C LEU A 88 3.49 -11.22 -5.46
N LEU A 89 3.02 -11.54 -4.24
CA LEU A 89 2.05 -12.60 -4.02
C LEU A 89 0.72 -12.30 -4.72
N PHE A 90 0.24 -11.06 -4.60
CA PHE A 90 -0.99 -10.62 -5.22
C PHE A 90 -0.92 -10.71 -6.75
N GLY A 91 0.18 -10.24 -7.36
CA GLY A 91 0.43 -10.36 -8.79
C GLY A 91 0.55 -11.82 -9.26
N ILE A 92 1.23 -12.69 -8.49
CA ILE A 92 1.30 -14.13 -8.79
C ILE A 92 -0.10 -14.76 -8.78
N PHE A 93 -0.95 -14.44 -7.80
CA PHE A 93 -2.33 -14.96 -7.78
C PHE A 93 -3.15 -14.50 -8.99
N GLY A 94 -2.99 -13.23 -9.41
CA GLY A 94 -3.61 -12.72 -10.64
C GLY A 94 -3.13 -13.48 -11.89
N CYS A 95 -1.82 -13.68 -12.03
CA CYS A 95 -1.22 -14.42 -13.13
C CYS A 95 -1.66 -15.89 -13.17
N ILE A 96 -1.54 -16.63 -12.06
CA ILE A 96 -1.93 -18.04 -11.94
C ILE A 96 -3.44 -18.20 -12.18
N GLY A 97 -4.26 -17.30 -11.64
CA GLY A 97 -5.71 -17.31 -11.86
C GLY A 97 -6.07 -17.21 -13.34
N ALA A 98 -5.36 -16.38 -14.10
CA ALA A 98 -5.58 -16.20 -15.54
C ALA A 98 -5.00 -17.31 -16.42
N THR A 99 -3.80 -17.81 -16.13
CA THR A 99 -3.10 -18.80 -16.97
C THR A 99 -3.49 -20.24 -16.64
N CYS A 100 -3.51 -20.60 -15.36
CA CYS A 100 -3.69 -21.98 -14.89
C CYS A 100 -5.17 -22.35 -14.71
N LYS A 101 -6.12 -21.46 -15.02
CA LYS A 101 -7.57 -21.68 -14.86
C LYS A 101 -7.96 -22.13 -13.42
N VAL A 102 -7.18 -21.73 -12.42
CA VAL A 102 -7.41 -22.06 -11.00
C VAL A 102 -8.44 -21.08 -10.43
N LYS A 103 -9.69 -21.54 -10.30
CA LYS A 103 -10.82 -20.72 -9.83
C LYS A 103 -10.57 -20.08 -8.46
N GLY A 104 -9.95 -20.82 -7.53
CA GLY A 104 -9.67 -20.33 -6.18
C GLY A 104 -8.77 -19.09 -6.18
N ALA A 105 -7.68 -19.10 -6.95
CA ALA A 105 -6.76 -17.96 -7.07
C ALA A 105 -7.48 -16.71 -7.62
N LEU A 106 -8.36 -16.89 -8.59
CA LEU A 106 -9.11 -15.80 -9.22
C LEU A 106 -10.17 -15.20 -8.27
N ILE A 107 -10.80 -16.03 -7.42
CA ILE A 107 -11.73 -15.57 -6.38
C ILE A 107 -10.99 -14.76 -5.32
N ILE A 108 -9.84 -15.24 -4.84
CA ILE A 108 -9.03 -14.52 -3.85
C ILE A 108 -8.58 -13.18 -4.43
N TYR A 109 -8.06 -13.18 -5.66
CA TYR A 109 -7.65 -11.95 -6.36
C TYR A 109 -8.80 -10.94 -6.48
N SER A 110 -9.98 -11.39 -6.92
CA SER A 110 -11.18 -10.53 -7.01
C SER A 110 -11.62 -10.01 -5.65
N GLY A 111 -11.58 -10.84 -4.60
CA GLY A 111 -11.94 -10.44 -3.24
C GLY A 111 -11.03 -9.35 -2.69
N VAL A 112 -9.72 -9.46 -2.93
CA VAL A 112 -8.74 -8.43 -2.54
C VAL A 112 -8.95 -7.14 -3.35
N LEU A 113 -9.21 -7.21 -4.66
CA LEU A 113 -9.55 -6.01 -5.45
C LEU A 113 -10.79 -5.30 -4.90
N ILE A 114 -11.86 -6.04 -4.60
CA ILE A 114 -13.08 -5.45 -4.02
C ILE A 114 -12.78 -4.79 -2.67
N PHE A 115 -11.96 -5.43 -1.83
CA PHE A 115 -11.55 -4.85 -0.56
C PHE A 115 -10.77 -3.54 -0.75
N ILE A 116 -9.85 -3.48 -1.73
CA ILE A 116 -9.09 -2.25 -2.02
C ILE A 116 -10.02 -1.15 -2.54
N ILE A 117 -10.92 -1.45 -3.50
CA ILE A 117 -11.92 -0.48 -3.99
C ILE A 117 -12.75 0.11 -2.84
N VAL A 118 -13.18 -0.73 -1.90
CA VAL A 118 -13.94 -0.26 -0.72
C VAL A 118 -13.06 0.62 0.17
N ALA A 119 -11.80 0.25 0.39
CA ALA A 119 -10.87 1.07 1.16
C ALA A 119 -10.60 2.42 0.46
N GLU A 120 -10.43 2.45 -0.85
CA GLU A 120 -10.27 3.68 -1.64
C GLU A 120 -11.51 4.57 -1.55
N LEU A 121 -12.72 3.98 -1.62
CA LEU A 121 -13.97 4.72 -1.43
C LEU A 121 -14.03 5.37 -0.04
N VAL A 122 -13.64 4.65 1.01
CA VAL A 122 -13.54 5.22 2.37
C VAL A 122 -12.52 6.34 2.40
N CYS A 123 -11.34 6.18 1.80
CA CYS A 123 -10.32 7.22 1.70
C CYS A 123 -10.84 8.47 0.98
N VAL A 124 -11.57 8.31 -0.13
CA VAL A 124 -12.18 9.42 -0.87
C VAL A 124 -13.24 10.13 -0.02
N ILE A 125 -14.12 9.39 0.67
CA ILE A 125 -15.10 9.97 1.59
C ILE A 125 -14.38 10.76 2.68
N LEU A 126 -13.34 10.20 3.31
CA LEU A 126 -12.54 10.91 4.32
C LEU A 126 -11.89 12.16 3.74
N LEU A 127 -11.36 12.11 2.51
CA LEU A 127 -10.77 13.25 1.81
C LEU A 127 -11.77 14.41 1.65
N PHE A 128 -13.00 14.11 1.26
CA PHE A 128 -14.06 15.12 1.15
C PHE A 128 -14.55 15.60 2.51
N THR A 129 -14.67 14.70 3.48
CA THR A 129 -15.20 15.08 4.80
C THR A 129 -14.18 15.89 5.60
N ILE A 130 -12.86 15.71 5.40
CA ILE A 130 -11.82 16.62 5.91
C ILE A 130 -12.14 18.07 5.52
N ARG A 131 -12.69 18.31 4.32
CA ARG A 131 -13.14 19.65 3.86
C ARG A 131 -14.43 20.13 4.50
N GLU A 132 -15.33 19.21 4.87
CA GLU A 132 -16.66 19.54 5.37
C GLU A 132 -16.75 19.69 6.90
N LYS A 133 -15.60 19.68 7.61
CA LYS A 133 -15.43 19.78 9.08
C LYS A 133 -15.51 18.46 9.84
N VAL A 134 -14.54 17.58 9.61
CA VAL A 134 -14.25 16.46 10.54
C VAL A 134 -13.15 16.87 11.51
N ASP A 135 -13.38 17.95 12.25
CA ASP A 135 -12.42 18.40 13.24
C ASP A 135 -12.28 17.38 14.38
N GLY A 136 -13.33 16.64 14.77
CA GLY A 136 -13.25 15.70 15.90
C GLY A 136 -12.57 14.36 15.57
N TRP A 137 -13.08 13.63 14.57
CA TRP A 137 -12.67 12.23 14.34
C TRP A 137 -11.20 12.08 13.91
N LEU A 138 -10.62 13.08 13.25
CA LEU A 138 -9.22 13.05 12.81
C LEU A 138 -8.29 13.85 13.74
N LYS A 139 -8.70 15.00 14.29
CA LYS A 139 -7.80 15.77 15.18
C LYS A 139 -7.58 15.06 16.51
N ASP A 140 -8.58 14.42 17.09
CA ASP A 140 -8.44 13.73 18.37
C ASP A 140 -7.35 12.63 18.34
N PRO A 141 -7.33 11.70 17.37
CA PRO A 141 -6.24 10.75 17.26
C PRO A 141 -4.90 11.41 16.92
N MET A 142 -4.86 12.49 16.13
CA MET A 142 -3.62 13.24 15.88
C MET A 142 -3.07 13.86 17.17
N LYS A 143 -3.91 14.49 17.98
CA LYS A 143 -3.55 15.06 19.28
C LYS A 143 -3.12 13.98 20.26
N ARG A 144 -3.80 12.83 20.27
CA ARG A 144 -3.42 11.69 21.10
C ARG A 144 -2.05 11.15 20.70
N GLN A 145 -1.81 10.95 19.41
CA GLN A 145 -0.50 10.52 18.91
C GLN A 145 0.60 11.54 19.25
N LEU A 146 0.35 12.83 19.03
CA LEU A 146 1.30 13.88 19.39
C LEU A 146 1.59 13.86 20.90
N ARG A 147 0.58 13.65 21.76
CA ARG A 147 0.79 13.64 23.22
C ARG A 147 1.47 12.39 23.76
N GLU A 148 1.16 11.24 23.20
CA GLU A 148 1.61 9.93 23.72
C GLU A 148 2.91 9.42 23.10
N LYS A 149 3.22 9.86 21.87
CA LYS A 149 4.32 9.29 21.08
C LYS A 149 5.39 10.30 20.69
N TYR A 150 5.10 11.60 20.71
CA TYR A 150 6.09 12.61 20.39
C TYR A 150 7.09 12.77 21.52
N SER A 151 8.37 12.57 21.22
CA SER A 151 9.44 12.57 22.22
C SER A 151 10.36 13.80 22.13
N GLY A 152 9.96 14.86 21.40
CA GLY A 152 10.75 16.07 21.20
C GLY A 152 11.75 15.96 20.04
N LEU A 153 12.57 16.98 19.79
CA LEU A 153 13.49 16.99 18.64
C LEU A 153 14.50 15.83 18.64
N ASN A 154 14.83 15.30 19.83
CA ASN A 154 15.73 14.15 20.02
C ASN A 154 14.99 12.81 20.03
N GLY A 155 13.68 12.80 19.81
CA GLY A 155 12.90 11.58 19.63
C GLY A 155 13.23 10.96 18.29
N THR A 156 13.71 9.72 18.33
CA THR A 156 14.16 9.00 17.14
C THR A 156 13.09 8.07 16.58
N ASP A 157 11.90 8.09 17.18
CA ASP A 157 10.77 7.30 16.75
C ASP A 157 10.15 7.87 15.47
N THR A 158 9.60 6.98 14.66
CA THR A 158 8.97 7.30 13.36
C THR A 158 7.86 8.35 13.49
N VAL A 159 7.16 8.42 14.63
CA VAL A 159 6.10 9.41 14.87
C VAL A 159 6.69 10.81 15.05
N THR A 160 7.73 10.94 15.86
CA THR A 160 8.46 12.21 16.05
C THR A 160 9.04 12.75 14.74
N LEU A 161 9.68 11.89 13.93
CA LEU A 161 10.21 12.33 12.64
C LEU A 161 9.10 12.80 11.69
N THR A 162 8.00 12.04 11.60
CA THR A 162 6.87 12.39 10.75
C THR A 162 6.31 13.75 11.13
N TRP A 163 6.18 14.03 12.42
CA TRP A 163 5.77 15.34 12.93
C TRP A 163 6.77 16.44 12.57
N ASN A 164 8.07 16.22 12.77
CA ASN A 164 9.09 17.22 12.43
C ASN A 164 9.08 17.54 10.92
N LEU A 165 9.01 16.52 10.05
CA LEU A 165 8.90 16.71 8.60
C LEU A 165 7.62 17.44 8.22
N LEU A 166 6.48 17.09 8.82
CA LEU A 166 5.21 17.76 8.55
C LEU A 166 5.29 19.26 8.91
N MET A 167 5.79 19.56 10.10
CA MET A 167 5.94 20.93 10.60
C MET A 167 6.87 21.77 9.73
N THR A 168 8.00 21.20 9.31
CA THR A 168 8.97 21.88 8.44
C THR A 168 8.45 22.06 7.00
N ASN A 169 7.84 21.04 6.39
CA ASN A 169 7.41 21.10 4.98
C ASN A 169 6.13 21.90 4.77
N LEU A 170 5.20 21.85 5.72
CA LEU A 170 3.95 22.61 5.64
C LEU A 170 4.01 23.93 6.41
N HIS A 171 5.16 24.27 6.98
CA HIS A 171 5.38 25.45 7.81
C HIS A 171 4.27 25.63 8.84
N CYS A 172 4.07 24.64 9.70
CA CYS A 172 2.99 24.60 10.69
C CYS A 172 3.52 24.14 12.06
N CYS A 173 2.74 24.32 13.11
CA CYS A 173 3.16 23.88 14.45
C CYS A 173 2.01 23.30 15.27
N GLY A 174 2.19 22.07 15.76
CA GLY A 174 1.17 21.33 16.51
C GLY A 174 -0.02 20.91 15.66
N VAL A 175 -1.04 20.29 16.25
CA VAL A 175 -2.24 19.87 15.52
C VAL A 175 -3.08 21.10 15.17
N ASP A 176 -3.48 21.86 16.20
CA ASP A 176 -4.20 23.12 16.08
C ASP A 176 -3.27 24.33 16.22
N ASN A 177 -2.29 24.26 17.11
CA ASN A 177 -1.26 25.30 17.30
C ASN A 177 -0.12 24.81 18.21
N HIS A 178 0.87 25.66 18.43
CA HIS A 178 2.04 25.39 19.28
C HIS A 178 1.72 25.04 20.74
N GLN A 179 0.54 25.42 21.28
CA GLN A 179 0.16 25.10 22.66
C GLN A 179 -0.14 23.60 22.84
N ASP A 180 -0.36 22.84 21.77
CA ASP A 180 -0.51 21.39 21.85
C ASP A 180 0.72 20.72 22.48
N PHE A 181 1.90 21.34 22.41
CA PHE A 181 3.13 20.87 23.05
C PHE A 181 3.15 21.10 24.58
N ASN A 182 2.37 22.06 25.10
CA ASN A 182 2.31 22.34 26.55
C ASN A 182 1.70 21.17 27.35
N HIS A 183 0.94 20.31 26.69
CA HIS A 183 0.24 19.17 27.30
C HIS A 183 0.95 17.84 27.10
N ILE A 184 2.16 17.83 26.51
CA ILE A 184 2.96 16.63 26.31
C ILE A 184 3.69 16.30 27.62
N ALA A 185 3.69 15.02 27.98
CA ALA A 185 4.38 14.56 29.18
C ALA A 185 5.88 14.85 29.08
N GLY A 186 6.46 15.50 30.11
CA GLY A 186 7.90 15.76 30.17
C GLY A 186 8.35 17.23 30.04
N ASN A 187 7.43 18.21 29.98
CA ASN A 187 7.74 19.64 29.87
C ASN A 187 8.66 19.93 28.66
N ILE A 188 8.33 19.31 27.52
CA ILE A 188 9.11 19.40 26.30
C ILE A 188 9.04 20.82 25.76
N THR A 189 10.21 21.46 25.65
CA THR A 189 10.38 22.74 24.95
C THR A 189 9.94 22.60 23.50
N LEU A 190 9.27 23.64 22.99
CA LEU A 190 8.74 23.70 21.63
C LEU A 190 9.78 23.22 20.59
N PRO A 191 9.41 22.34 19.64
CA PRO A 191 10.36 21.79 18.68
C PRO A 191 10.94 22.88 17.78
N GLU A 192 12.24 22.81 17.48
CA GLU A 192 12.88 23.66 16.47
C GLU A 192 12.22 23.53 15.10
N ALA A 193 11.64 22.37 14.76
CA ALA A 193 10.86 22.19 13.53
C ALA A 193 9.65 23.16 13.40
N CYS A 194 9.17 23.73 14.50
CA CYS A 194 8.15 24.78 14.51
C CYS A 194 8.70 26.21 14.26
N CYS A 195 10.02 26.39 14.35
CA CYS A 195 10.70 27.68 14.21
C CYS A 195 11.52 27.68 12.92
N LEU A 196 11.16 28.55 11.97
CA LEU A 196 11.78 28.64 10.64
C LEU A 196 13.19 29.27 10.72
N ASN A 197 14.16 28.49 11.22
CA ASN A 197 15.57 28.85 11.38
C ASN A 197 15.86 29.98 12.39
N THR A 198 14.92 30.26 13.30
CA THR A 198 15.09 31.25 14.38
C THR A 198 15.36 30.56 15.72
N LEU A 199 16.64 30.48 16.08
CA LEU A 199 17.10 29.99 17.37
C LEU A 199 17.50 31.15 18.30
N PRO A 200 17.15 31.11 19.60
CA PRO A 200 16.37 30.08 20.28
C PRO A 200 14.88 30.11 19.91
N CYS A 201 14.28 28.92 19.75
CA CYS A 201 12.86 28.77 19.43
C CYS A 201 12.02 29.14 20.68
N SER A 202 11.12 30.11 20.53
CA SER A 202 10.24 30.60 21.59
C SER A 202 8.81 30.69 21.06
N SER A 203 7.81 30.79 21.93
CA SER A 203 6.41 31.00 21.52
C SER A 203 6.21 32.23 20.63
N ALA A 204 7.12 33.21 20.70
CA ALA A 204 7.13 34.42 19.88
C ALA A 204 7.79 34.23 18.50
N THR A 205 8.67 33.24 18.33
CA THR A 205 9.38 32.93 17.08
C THR A 205 8.85 31.68 16.38
N ALA A 206 8.06 30.88 17.07
CA ALA A 206 7.28 29.78 16.54
C ALA A 206 6.35 30.27 15.43
N ASN A 207 6.08 29.42 14.44
CA ASN A 207 5.01 29.69 13.50
C ASN A 207 3.64 29.51 14.17
N SER A 208 3.29 30.47 15.04
CA SER A 208 2.12 30.46 15.92
C SER A 208 0.82 30.74 15.19
N SER A 209 0.88 31.07 13.90
CA SER A 209 -0.27 31.49 13.12
C SER A 209 -1.09 30.32 12.56
N LYS A 210 -0.54 29.09 12.50
CA LYS A 210 -1.24 27.95 11.87
C LYS A 210 -0.86 26.56 12.40
N GLY A 211 -1.87 25.79 12.81
CA GLY A 211 -1.75 24.37 13.12
C GLY A 211 -1.59 23.48 11.88
N CYS A 212 -0.96 22.33 12.05
CA CYS A 212 -0.68 21.41 10.94
C CYS A 212 -1.93 20.78 10.34
N TYR A 213 -3.01 20.62 11.10
CA TYR A 213 -4.28 20.16 10.53
C TYR A 213 -4.78 21.12 9.44
N ALA A 214 -4.84 22.42 9.75
CA ALA A 214 -5.25 23.45 8.79
C ALA A 214 -4.24 23.61 7.64
N ALA A 215 -2.95 23.35 7.89
CA ALA A 215 -1.94 23.39 6.83
C ALA A 215 -2.09 22.22 5.85
N VAL A 216 -2.38 21.01 6.35
CA VAL A 216 -2.72 19.84 5.52
C VAL A 216 -4.00 20.09 4.73
N GLU A 217 -5.01 20.68 5.34
CA GLU A 217 -6.26 21.05 4.67
C GLU A 217 -6.01 22.01 3.50
N ASP A 218 -5.21 23.07 3.70
CA ASP A 218 -4.88 24.01 2.61
C ASP A 218 -3.99 23.39 1.53
N TRP A 219 -3.07 22.52 1.91
CA TRP A 219 -2.27 21.78 0.94
C TRP A 219 -3.15 20.87 0.08
N LEU A 220 -4.10 20.18 0.71
CA LEU A 220 -5.09 19.35 0.03
C LEU A 220 -6.02 20.20 -0.85
N ASN A 221 -6.62 21.27 -0.30
CA ASN A 221 -6.93 22.55 -0.93
C ASN A 221 -6.41 22.68 -2.36
N LYS A 222 -5.10 22.90 -2.39
CA LYS A 222 -4.32 23.29 -3.56
C LYS A 222 -4.04 22.15 -4.53
N HIS A 223 -3.92 20.92 -4.06
CA HIS A 223 -3.48 19.77 -4.86
C HIS A 223 -4.57 18.72 -5.10
N LEU A 224 -5.81 18.98 -4.70
CA LEU A 224 -6.89 17.99 -4.75
C LEU A 224 -7.20 17.47 -6.14
N ASP A 225 -7.13 18.30 -7.19
CA ASP A 225 -7.38 17.82 -8.55
C ASP A 225 -6.43 16.67 -8.92
N ILE A 226 -5.16 16.75 -8.50
CA ILE A 226 -4.15 15.71 -8.71
C ILE A 226 -4.45 14.48 -7.86
N VAL A 227 -4.83 14.69 -6.60
CA VAL A 227 -5.15 13.60 -5.65
C VAL A 227 -6.36 12.80 -6.12
N ILE A 228 -7.47 13.47 -6.46
CA ILE A 228 -8.68 12.82 -6.99
C ILE A 228 -8.39 12.16 -8.33
N GLY A 229 -7.62 12.81 -9.21
CA GLY A 229 -7.23 12.22 -10.49
C GLY A 229 -6.47 10.90 -10.31
N THR A 230 -5.56 10.86 -9.34
CA THR A 230 -4.77 9.66 -9.03
C THR A 230 -5.64 8.56 -8.43
N LEU A 231 -6.45 8.87 -7.41
CA LEU A 231 -7.38 7.92 -6.78
C LEU A 231 -8.40 7.36 -7.78
N GLY A 232 -8.99 8.23 -8.63
CA GLY A 232 -9.92 7.82 -9.68
C GLY A 232 -9.25 6.93 -10.74
N GLY A 233 -8.00 7.21 -11.08
CA GLY A 233 -7.22 6.37 -12.00
C GLY A 233 -6.96 4.97 -11.45
N ILE A 234 -6.63 4.86 -10.16
CA ILE A 234 -6.40 3.57 -9.49
C ILE A 234 -7.74 2.81 -9.40
N CYS A 235 -8.79 3.41 -8.86
CA CYS A 235 -10.16 2.85 -8.86
C CYS A 235 -10.57 2.33 -10.24
N GLY A 236 -10.35 3.13 -11.30
CA GLY A 236 -10.69 2.76 -12.67
C GLY A 236 -9.91 1.53 -13.15
N LEU A 237 -8.60 1.46 -12.89
CA LEU A 237 -7.78 0.29 -13.20
C LEU A 237 -8.28 -0.95 -12.47
N GLU A 238 -8.60 -0.84 -11.18
CA GLU A 238 -9.10 -1.95 -10.36
C GLU A 238 -10.44 -2.48 -10.86
N VAL A 239 -11.38 -1.59 -11.22
CA VAL A 239 -12.67 -1.98 -11.79
C VAL A 239 -12.47 -2.71 -13.13
N VAL A 240 -11.55 -2.24 -13.98
CA VAL A 240 -11.22 -2.93 -15.24
C VAL A 240 -10.63 -4.31 -14.96
N LEU A 241 -9.69 -4.43 -14.02
CA LEU A 241 -9.09 -5.70 -13.64
C LEU A 241 -10.10 -6.67 -13.04
N LEU A 242 -11.03 -6.17 -12.21
CA LEU A 242 -12.12 -6.95 -11.62
C LEU A 242 -13.09 -7.44 -12.70
N PHE A 243 -13.44 -6.58 -13.66
CA PHE A 243 -14.28 -6.97 -14.79
C PHE A 243 -13.62 -8.06 -15.63
N LEU A 244 -12.34 -7.91 -15.98
CA LEU A 244 -11.58 -8.93 -16.69
C LEU A 244 -11.46 -10.23 -15.87
N SER A 245 -11.29 -10.13 -14.54
CA SER A 245 -11.28 -11.29 -13.64
C SER A 245 -12.62 -12.03 -13.66
N CYS A 246 -13.74 -11.32 -13.61
CA CYS A 246 -15.08 -11.91 -13.74
C CYS A 246 -15.29 -12.61 -15.09
N LEU A 247 -14.87 -11.99 -16.21
CA LEU A 247 -14.96 -12.61 -17.53
C LEU A 247 -14.15 -13.90 -17.59
N THR A 248 -12.91 -13.89 -17.10
CA THR A 248 -12.04 -15.07 -17.07
C THR A 248 -12.55 -16.16 -16.12
N PHE A 249 -13.21 -15.79 -15.02
CA PHE A 249 -13.88 -16.71 -14.11
C PHE A 249 -15.06 -17.41 -14.79
N CYS A 250 -15.96 -16.65 -15.42
CA CYS A 250 -17.12 -17.18 -16.14
C CYS A 250 -16.71 -18.13 -17.26
N ALA A 251 -15.71 -17.74 -18.04
CA ALA A 251 -15.09 -18.56 -19.06
C ALA A 251 -14.55 -19.89 -18.51
N THR A 252 -13.78 -19.83 -17.43
CA THR A 252 -13.19 -21.01 -16.77
C THR A 252 -14.27 -21.93 -16.20
N ARG A 253 -15.36 -21.37 -15.65
CA ARG A 253 -16.51 -22.14 -15.19
C ARG A 253 -17.21 -22.86 -16.35
N ARG A 254 -17.33 -22.21 -17.51
CA ARG A 254 -17.94 -22.78 -18.71
C ARG A 254 -17.11 -23.95 -19.23
N SER A 255 -15.79 -23.81 -19.36
CA SER A 255 -14.91 -24.89 -19.82
C SER A 255 -15.02 -26.13 -18.95
N ARG A 256 -15.00 -25.97 -17.61
CA ARG A 256 -15.12 -27.11 -16.70
C ARG A 256 -16.49 -27.82 -16.81
N LYS A 257 -17.58 -27.07 -16.95
CA LYS A 257 -18.91 -27.68 -17.13
C LYS A 257 -18.99 -28.51 -18.41
N THR A 258 -18.31 -28.07 -19.48
CA THR A 258 -18.22 -28.86 -20.72
C THR A 258 -17.40 -30.13 -20.52
N GLU A 259 -16.29 -30.06 -19.78
CA GLU A 259 -15.46 -31.23 -19.42
C GLU A 259 -16.25 -32.24 -18.59
N ASP A 260 -16.94 -31.79 -17.52
CA ASP A 260 -17.77 -32.65 -16.66
C ASP A 260 -18.91 -33.32 -17.44
N ASN A 261 -19.59 -32.57 -18.32
CA ASN A 261 -20.65 -33.10 -19.17
C ASN A 261 -20.12 -34.15 -20.17
N GLN A 262 -18.92 -33.93 -20.72
CA GLN A 262 -18.31 -34.85 -21.67
C GLN A 262 -17.90 -36.16 -20.98
N ASP A 263 -17.35 -36.08 -19.77
CA ASP A 263 -16.94 -37.25 -18.98
C ASP A 263 -18.15 -38.10 -18.59
N GLY A 264 -19.22 -37.46 -18.08
CA GLY A 264 -20.47 -38.17 -17.79
C GLY A 264 -21.07 -38.86 -19.02
N MET A 265 -20.97 -38.26 -20.20
CA MET A 265 -21.43 -38.90 -21.44
C MET A 265 -20.56 -40.09 -21.86
N ASN A 266 -19.25 -40.04 -21.57
CA ASN A 266 -18.34 -41.16 -21.83
C ASN A 266 -18.61 -42.34 -20.86
N GLU A 267 -18.88 -42.05 -19.59
CA GLU A 267 -19.20 -43.04 -18.57
C GLU A 267 -20.50 -43.79 -18.92
N VAL A 268 -21.57 -43.06 -19.25
CA VAL A 268 -22.84 -43.66 -19.71
C VAL A 268 -22.63 -44.54 -20.96
N LYS A 269 -21.78 -44.12 -21.90
CA LYS A 269 -21.46 -44.91 -23.09
C LYS A 269 -20.69 -46.18 -22.74
N TYR A 270 -19.84 -46.14 -21.73
CA TYR A 270 -19.10 -47.30 -21.24
C TYR A 270 -20.03 -48.31 -20.55
N GLU A 271 -20.95 -47.86 -19.69
CA GLU A 271 -21.93 -48.73 -19.03
C GLU A 271 -22.86 -49.43 -20.02
N ASN A 272 -23.44 -48.68 -20.97
CA ASN A 272 -24.29 -49.26 -22.02
C ASN A 272 -23.57 -50.33 -22.86
N LYS A 273 -22.26 -50.16 -23.08
CA LYS A 273 -21.45 -51.14 -23.82
C LYS A 273 -21.27 -52.42 -22.99
N LYS A 274 -21.06 -52.28 -21.68
CA LYS A 274 -20.87 -53.38 -20.74
C LYS A 274 -22.14 -54.24 -20.61
N GLU A 275 -23.31 -53.62 -20.43
CA GLU A 275 -24.59 -54.35 -20.37
C GLU A 275 -24.86 -55.14 -21.66
N ARG A 276 -24.53 -54.57 -22.82
CA ARG A 276 -24.70 -55.26 -24.11
C ARG A 276 -23.77 -56.47 -24.25
N THR A 277 -22.55 -56.42 -23.72
CA THR A 277 -21.65 -57.59 -23.69
C THR A 277 -22.10 -58.67 -22.71
N ASP A 278 -22.59 -58.28 -21.53
CA ASP A 278 -23.05 -59.22 -20.50
C ASP A 278 -24.29 -59.98 -20.98
N ALA A 279 -25.24 -59.30 -21.63
CA ALA A 279 -26.42 -59.92 -22.24
C ALA A 279 -26.09 -60.96 -23.33
N MET A 280 -24.96 -60.81 -24.02
CA MET A 280 -24.53 -61.71 -25.09
C MET A 280 -23.73 -62.92 -24.57
N GLY A 281 -23.18 -62.85 -23.35
CA GLY A 281 -22.46 -63.94 -22.70
C GLY A 281 -23.36 -64.97 -22.00
N THR A 282 -24.60 -64.61 -21.66
CA THR A 282 -25.55 -65.47 -20.93
C THR A 282 -26.34 -66.47 -21.79
N THR A 283 -26.08 -66.57 -23.10
CA THR A 283 -26.85 -67.43 -24.04
C THR A 283 -26.13 -68.71 -24.49
N ILE A 284 -25.23 -69.28 -23.67
CA ILE A 284 -24.70 -70.64 -23.92
C ILE A 284 -25.48 -71.65 -23.05
N PRO A 285 -26.52 -72.33 -23.57
CA PRO A 285 -27.10 -73.48 -22.90
C PRO A 285 -26.12 -74.67 -22.98
N SER A 286 -25.86 -75.28 -21.83
CA SER A 286 -25.19 -76.58 -21.68
C SER A 286 -26.03 -77.73 -22.24
#